data_AF-A0A7W5X555-F1
#
_entry.id   AF-A0A7W5X555-F1
#
_cell.length_a   1.000
_cell.length_b   1.000
_cell.length_c   1.000
_cell.angle_alpha   90.00
_cell.angle_beta   90.00
_cell.angle_gamma   90.00
#
_symmetry.space_group_name_H-M   'P 1'
#
loop_
_entity.id
_entity.type
_entity.pdbx_description
1 polymer ?
#
loop_
_entity_poly.entity_id
_entity_poly.type
_entity_poly.pdbx_seq_one_letter_code
_entity_poly.pdbx_strand_id
1 'polypeptide(L)'
;MKSIILSVLAVGWPVVASWLVLKLFPGVLTKFITKEVDRRSDAKLERLKADLQGAYSTLKNSVDVITATNAGMHPHIVASVTGLWAHMLLIRDRFGTSVGFDSTFTAEEAGLAFRGTDHPNLLEYVRAFECDMLANPLFTELNGNEMDRHRLFSGDRLWLIFHIFRAVHLRYGYLLTQSFERRDFVDWRKDNGIGQLLGSVLSKSDVSSVRAMDLGGLVAATSRLEADFLHEATRVMSGSKAMADSLSDMHSILLLQNAKIGKGT
;
A
#
# COMPACT_ATOMS: atom_id res chain seq x y z
N MET A 1 -90.71 23.74 12.58
CA MET A 1 -90.31 22.43 13.15
C MET A 1 -90.07 21.30 12.13
N LYS A 2 -90.59 21.38 10.88
CA LYS A 2 -90.35 20.34 9.84
C LYS A 2 -89.01 20.42 9.10
N SER A 3 -88.27 21.54 9.19
CA SER A 3 -87.01 21.74 8.45
C SER A 3 -85.75 21.16 9.14
N ILE A 4 -85.77 20.95 10.46
CA ILE A 4 -84.62 20.42 11.22
C ILE A 4 -84.53 18.88 11.11
N ILE A 5 -85.67 18.20 10.89
CA ILE A 5 -85.74 16.74 10.79
C ILE A 5 -85.15 16.24 9.46
N LEU A 6 -85.32 16.99 8.36
CA LEU A 6 -84.72 16.62 7.07
C LEU A 6 -83.18 16.79 7.04
N SER A 7 -82.63 17.78 7.75
CA SER A 7 -81.18 17.96 7.82
C SER A 7 -80.46 16.88 8.64
N VAL A 8 -81.11 16.32 9.68
CA VAL A 8 -80.52 15.23 10.48
C VAL A 8 -80.55 13.90 9.72
N LEU A 9 -81.60 13.63 8.93
CA LEU A 9 -81.69 12.44 8.08
C LEU A 9 -80.72 12.48 6.88
N ALA A 10 -80.47 13.65 6.30
CA ALA A 10 -79.53 13.80 5.20
C ALA A 10 -78.05 13.59 5.61
N VAL A 11 -77.69 13.93 6.86
CA VAL A 11 -76.31 13.78 7.36
C VAL A 11 -76.05 12.39 7.98
N GLY A 12 -77.09 11.72 8.50
CA GLY A 12 -76.97 10.38 9.08
C GLY A 12 -76.90 9.24 8.06
N TRP A 13 -77.54 9.41 6.89
CA TRP A 13 -77.60 8.37 5.86
C TRP A 13 -76.23 7.97 5.28
N PRO A 14 -75.30 8.90 4.99
CA PRO A 14 -73.95 8.55 4.56
C PRO A 14 -73.20 7.68 5.58
N VAL A 15 -73.38 7.94 6.88
CA VAL A 15 -72.72 7.19 7.96
C VAL A 15 -73.28 5.76 8.04
N VAL A 16 -74.60 5.61 7.96
CA VAL A 16 -75.27 4.30 7.96
C VAL A 16 -74.91 3.51 6.70
N ALA A 17 -74.90 4.16 5.54
CA ALA A 17 -74.50 3.54 4.28
C ALA A 17 -73.02 3.11 4.30
N SER A 18 -72.11 3.96 4.78
CA SER A 18 -70.69 3.60 4.94
C SER A 18 -70.50 2.43 5.91
N TRP A 19 -71.25 2.38 7.02
CA TRP A 19 -71.20 1.26 7.96
C TRP A 19 -71.74 -0.04 7.35
N LEU A 20 -72.85 0.03 6.60
CA LEU A 20 -73.44 -1.12 5.90
C LEU A 20 -72.50 -1.70 4.83
N VAL A 21 -71.82 -0.83 4.07
CA VAL A 21 -70.81 -1.24 3.09
C VAL A 21 -69.61 -1.91 3.77
N LEU A 22 -69.12 -1.35 4.88
CA LEU A 22 -68.04 -1.93 5.69
C LEU A 22 -68.43 -3.29 6.28
N LYS A 23 -69.69 -3.47 6.69
CA LYS A 23 -70.18 -4.69 7.33
C LYS A 23 -70.57 -5.80 6.35
N LEU A 24 -71.06 -5.46 5.16
CA LEU A 24 -71.44 -6.43 4.13
C LEU A 24 -70.26 -6.92 3.28
N PHE A 25 -69.19 -6.14 3.17
CA PHE A 25 -68.06 -6.46 2.30
C PHE A 25 -66.68 -6.50 2.96
N PRO A 26 -66.51 -6.99 4.21
CA PRO A 26 -65.19 -7.08 4.83
C PRO A 26 -64.25 -7.99 4.04
N GLY A 27 -64.77 -9.05 3.41
CA GLY A 27 -64.00 -9.96 2.57
C GLY A 27 -63.59 -9.40 1.20
N VAL A 28 -64.25 -8.33 0.72
CA VAL A 28 -63.86 -7.67 -0.54
C VAL A 28 -62.77 -6.64 -0.25
N LEU A 29 -62.92 -5.85 0.83
CA LEU A 29 -61.92 -4.86 1.22
C LEU A 29 -60.58 -5.53 1.57
N THR A 30 -60.60 -6.64 2.33
CA THR A 30 -59.38 -7.37 2.66
C THR A 30 -58.71 -7.97 1.42
N LYS A 31 -59.49 -8.57 0.49
CA LYS A 31 -58.95 -9.10 -0.78
C LYS A 31 -58.34 -8.02 -1.67
N PHE A 32 -58.93 -6.83 -1.72
CA PHE A 32 -58.36 -5.71 -2.48
C PHE A 32 -57.08 -5.17 -1.82
N ILE A 33 -57.08 -5.02 -0.50
CA ILE A 33 -55.90 -4.55 0.24
C ILE A 33 -54.76 -5.56 0.14
N THR A 34 -55.00 -6.87 0.35
CA THR A 34 -53.96 -7.88 0.21
C THR A 34 -53.44 -7.94 -1.23
N LYS A 35 -54.33 -7.92 -2.24
CA LYS A 35 -53.92 -7.95 -3.64
C LYS A 35 -53.07 -6.73 -4.04
N GLU A 36 -53.39 -5.54 -3.54
CA GLU A 36 -52.59 -4.33 -3.81
C GLU A 36 -51.28 -4.32 -3.03
N VAL A 37 -51.26 -4.86 -1.81
CA VAL A 37 -50.03 -5.08 -1.04
C VAL A 37 -49.12 -6.08 -1.76
N ASP A 38 -49.66 -7.20 -2.24
CA ASP A 38 -48.95 -8.23 -3.00
C ASP A 38 -48.37 -7.66 -4.30
N ARG A 39 -49.17 -6.88 -5.04
CA ARG A 39 -48.71 -6.20 -6.27
C ARG A 39 -47.58 -5.22 -5.99
N ARG A 40 -47.65 -4.48 -4.88
CA ARG A 40 -46.59 -3.54 -4.47
C ARG A 40 -45.34 -4.27 -4.00
N SER A 41 -45.46 -5.39 -3.30
CA SER A 41 -44.30 -6.21 -2.93
C SER A 41 -43.65 -6.83 -4.16
N ASP A 42 -44.43 -7.34 -5.11
CA ASP A 42 -43.91 -7.92 -6.36
C ASP A 42 -43.19 -6.86 -7.19
N ALA A 43 -43.77 -5.67 -7.33
CA ALA A 43 -43.14 -4.57 -8.03
C ALA A 43 -41.84 -4.10 -7.37
N LYS A 44 -41.76 -4.13 -6.03
CA LYS A 44 -40.52 -3.83 -5.29
C LYS A 44 -39.49 -4.95 -5.46
N LEU A 45 -39.92 -6.20 -5.44
CA LEU A 45 -39.05 -7.36 -5.57
C LEU A 45 -38.43 -7.44 -6.97
N GLU A 46 -39.21 -7.19 -8.02
CA GLU A 46 -38.70 -7.13 -9.40
C GLU A 46 -37.75 -5.96 -9.61
N ARG A 47 -38.02 -4.79 -9.01
CA ARG A 47 -37.07 -3.67 -9.01
C ARG A 47 -35.76 -4.04 -8.30
N LEU A 48 -35.82 -4.62 -7.10
CA LEU A 48 -34.63 -5.06 -6.37
C LEU A 48 -33.83 -6.09 -7.13
N LYS A 49 -34.47 -7.05 -7.82
CA LYS A 49 -33.77 -8.02 -8.69
C LYS A 49 -33.09 -7.33 -9.86
N ALA A 50 -33.79 -6.41 -10.54
CA ALA A 50 -33.23 -5.67 -11.67
C ALA A 50 -32.03 -4.81 -11.22
N ASP A 51 -32.15 -4.12 -10.09
CA ASP A 51 -31.07 -3.33 -9.50
C ASP A 51 -29.88 -4.21 -9.10
N LEU A 52 -30.14 -5.38 -8.48
CA LEU A 52 -29.10 -6.34 -8.11
C LEU A 52 -28.39 -6.93 -9.33
N GLN A 53 -29.11 -7.27 -10.40
CA GLN A 53 -28.52 -7.73 -11.66
C GLN A 53 -27.71 -6.64 -12.35
N GLY A 54 -28.18 -5.39 -12.31
CA GLY A 54 -27.44 -4.23 -12.79
C GLY A 54 -26.14 -4.02 -12.02
N ALA A 55 -26.19 -4.07 -10.69
CA ALA A 55 -25.01 -3.96 -9.83
C ALA A 55 -24.03 -5.13 -10.06
N TYR A 56 -24.53 -6.36 -10.17
CA TYR A 56 -23.71 -7.55 -10.39
C TYR A 56 -23.02 -7.55 -11.76
N SER A 57 -23.73 -7.18 -12.83
CA SER A 57 -23.14 -7.09 -14.17
C SER A 57 -22.07 -6.00 -14.25
N THR A 58 -22.29 -4.86 -13.59
CA THR A 58 -21.29 -3.79 -13.47
C THR A 58 -20.05 -4.29 -12.72
N LEU A 59 -20.25 -4.95 -11.57
CA LEU A 59 -19.17 -5.55 -10.79
C LEU A 59 -18.36 -6.54 -11.63
N LYS A 60 -19.04 -7.45 -12.33
CA LYS A 60 -18.39 -8.45 -13.17
C LYS A 60 -17.55 -7.79 -14.28
N ASN A 61 -18.10 -6.82 -14.99
CA ASN A 61 -17.37 -6.12 -16.05
C ASN A 61 -16.15 -5.38 -15.49
N SER A 62 -16.27 -4.74 -14.32
CA SER A 62 -15.13 -4.11 -13.65
C SER A 62 -14.04 -5.13 -13.28
N VAL A 63 -14.43 -6.28 -12.72
CA VAL A 63 -13.49 -7.37 -12.38
C VAL A 63 -12.81 -7.92 -13.63
N ASP A 64 -13.55 -8.13 -14.73
CA ASP A 64 -13.01 -8.63 -15.99
C ASP A 64 -12.01 -7.63 -16.60
N VAL A 65 -12.32 -6.33 -16.58
CA VAL A 65 -11.41 -5.27 -17.05
C VAL A 65 -10.15 -5.20 -16.20
N ILE A 66 -10.28 -5.27 -14.88
CA ILE A 66 -9.13 -5.29 -13.95
C ILE A 66 -8.27 -6.52 -14.22
N THR A 67 -8.90 -7.69 -14.39
CA THR A 67 -8.20 -8.95 -14.66
C THR A 67 -7.45 -8.91 -15.98
N ALA A 68 -8.08 -8.40 -17.05
CA ALA A 68 -7.46 -8.25 -18.36
C ALA A 68 -6.28 -7.26 -18.33
N THR A 69 -6.46 -6.12 -17.66
CA THR A 69 -5.39 -5.10 -17.51
C THR A 69 -4.24 -5.65 -16.68
N ASN A 70 -4.54 -6.34 -15.59
CA ASN A 70 -3.54 -6.96 -14.73
C ASN A 70 -2.78 -8.07 -15.47
N ALA A 71 -3.46 -8.89 -16.29
CA ALA A 71 -2.80 -9.92 -17.08
C ALA A 71 -1.75 -9.35 -18.06
N GLY A 72 -1.99 -8.18 -18.64
CA GLY A 72 -1.03 -7.49 -19.50
C GLY A 72 0.14 -6.85 -18.74
N MET A 73 -0.11 -6.29 -17.55
CA MET A 73 0.93 -5.60 -16.76
C MET A 73 1.76 -6.54 -15.89
N HIS A 74 1.21 -7.67 -15.47
CA HIS A 74 1.83 -8.57 -14.50
C HIS A 74 3.25 -9.05 -14.91
N PRO A 75 3.52 -9.42 -16.19
CA PRO A 75 4.89 -9.74 -16.61
C PRO A 75 5.88 -8.58 -16.41
N HIS A 76 5.46 -7.33 -16.64
CA HIS A 76 6.30 -6.14 -16.44
C HIS A 76 6.54 -5.85 -14.96
N ILE A 77 5.54 -6.09 -14.10
CA ILE A 77 5.66 -6.00 -12.65
C ILE A 77 6.70 -7.02 -12.17
N VAL A 78 6.53 -8.29 -12.52
CA VAL A 78 7.46 -9.36 -12.13
C VAL A 78 8.87 -9.04 -12.62
N ALA A 79 9.04 -8.70 -13.89
CA ALA A 79 10.35 -8.34 -14.45
C ALA A 79 11.00 -7.16 -13.72
N SER A 80 10.21 -6.14 -13.34
CA SER A 80 10.73 -4.98 -12.62
C SER A 80 11.14 -5.32 -11.19
N VAL A 81 10.32 -6.08 -10.47
CA VAL A 81 10.64 -6.53 -9.11
C VAL A 81 11.89 -7.42 -9.11
N THR A 82 11.98 -8.36 -10.05
CA THR A 82 13.17 -9.21 -10.22
C THR A 82 14.40 -8.40 -10.58
N GLY A 83 14.27 -7.40 -11.46
CA GLY A 83 15.35 -6.49 -11.82
C GLY A 83 15.88 -5.71 -10.62
N LEU A 84 15.00 -5.11 -9.81
CA LEU A 84 15.40 -4.41 -8.58
C LEU A 84 16.09 -5.34 -7.59
N TRP A 85 15.56 -6.55 -7.40
CA TRP A 85 16.17 -7.54 -6.51
C TRP A 85 17.58 -7.95 -6.97
N ALA A 86 17.76 -8.19 -8.26
CA ALA A 86 19.08 -8.50 -8.82
C ALA A 86 20.10 -7.37 -8.54
N HIS A 87 19.67 -6.11 -8.61
CA HIS A 87 20.52 -4.97 -8.26
C HIS A 87 20.84 -4.92 -6.74
N MET A 88 19.89 -5.24 -5.87
CA MET A 88 20.17 -5.34 -4.42
C MET A 88 21.23 -6.42 -4.14
N LEU A 89 21.11 -7.58 -4.79
CA LEU A 89 22.10 -8.65 -4.67
C LEU A 89 23.48 -8.21 -5.18
N LEU A 90 23.54 -7.48 -6.29
CA LEU A 90 24.78 -6.91 -6.80
C LEU A 90 25.41 -5.93 -5.80
N ILE A 91 24.62 -5.00 -5.26
CA ILE A 91 25.09 -4.07 -4.22
C ILE A 91 25.62 -4.84 -3.01
N ARG A 92 24.90 -5.86 -2.55
CA ARG A 92 25.30 -6.68 -1.41
C ARG A 92 26.61 -7.42 -1.66
N ASP A 93 26.79 -8.01 -2.84
CA ASP A 93 28.03 -8.67 -3.24
C ASP A 93 29.21 -7.69 -3.20
N ARG A 94 29.02 -6.51 -3.78
CA ARG A 94 30.08 -5.51 -3.94
C ARG A 94 30.46 -4.79 -2.65
N PHE A 95 29.48 -4.51 -1.79
CA PHE A 95 29.72 -3.88 -0.50
C PHE A 95 29.88 -4.89 0.64
N GLY A 96 29.78 -6.20 0.36
CA GLY A 96 29.77 -7.25 1.39
C GLY A 96 30.99 -7.22 2.29
N THR A 97 32.18 -6.94 1.75
CA THR A 97 33.42 -6.80 2.56
C THR A 97 33.37 -5.57 3.46
N SER A 98 32.91 -4.43 2.96
CA SER A 98 32.80 -3.19 3.73
C SER A 98 31.74 -3.26 4.83
N VAL A 99 30.62 -3.94 4.55
CA VAL A 99 29.57 -4.19 5.53
C VAL A 99 30.05 -5.24 6.55
N GLY A 100 30.80 -6.24 6.09
CA GLY A 100 31.48 -7.22 6.93
C GLY A 100 32.48 -6.57 7.92
N PHE A 101 33.16 -5.50 7.49
CA PHE A 101 34.04 -4.71 8.35
C PHE A 101 33.30 -4.17 9.59
N ASP A 102 32.09 -3.59 9.41
CA ASP A 102 31.25 -3.13 10.53
C ASP A 102 30.76 -4.26 11.45
N SER A 103 30.61 -5.47 10.92
CA SER A 103 30.22 -6.64 11.72
C SER A 103 31.36 -7.29 12.48
N THR A 104 32.61 -7.02 12.09
CA THR A 104 33.79 -7.69 12.64
C THR A 104 34.55 -6.80 13.60
N PHE A 105 34.57 -5.48 13.36
CA PHE A 105 35.38 -4.52 14.11
C PHE A 105 34.53 -3.41 14.71
N THR A 106 34.88 -3.03 15.93
CA THR A 106 34.29 -1.87 16.60
C THR A 106 34.80 -0.57 15.97
N ALA A 107 34.07 0.53 16.19
CA ALA A 107 34.49 1.85 15.71
C ALA A 107 35.85 2.30 16.31
N GLU A 108 36.17 1.85 17.52
CA GLU A 108 37.45 2.15 18.17
C GLU A 108 38.62 1.42 17.49
N GLU A 109 38.49 0.11 17.26
CA GLU A 109 39.49 -0.69 16.55
C GLU A 109 39.71 -0.17 15.12
N ALA A 110 38.62 0.16 14.41
CA ALA A 110 38.70 0.79 13.10
C ALA A 110 39.48 2.11 13.18
N GLY A 111 39.17 2.98 14.15
CA GLY A 111 39.88 4.25 14.35
C GLY A 111 41.38 4.07 14.59
N LEU A 112 41.77 3.08 15.41
CA LEU A 112 43.18 2.74 15.64
C LEU A 112 43.87 2.24 14.35
N ALA A 113 43.17 1.46 13.53
CA ALA A 113 43.69 1.00 12.25
C ALA A 113 43.91 2.14 11.25
N PHE A 114 42.93 3.02 11.07
CA PHE A 114 43.03 4.18 10.16
C PHE A 114 44.11 5.17 10.57
N ARG A 115 44.40 5.32 11.87
CA ARG A 115 45.50 6.13 12.39
C ARG A 115 46.88 5.47 12.25
N GLY A 116 46.94 4.21 11.83
CA GLY A 116 48.18 3.45 11.67
C GLY A 116 48.84 3.04 12.99
N THR A 117 48.08 3.06 14.10
CA THR A 117 48.61 2.73 15.43
C THR A 117 48.53 1.26 15.76
N ASP A 118 47.56 0.52 15.21
CA ASP A 118 47.40 -0.92 15.43
C ASP A 118 46.72 -1.60 14.22
N HIS A 119 46.91 -2.91 14.07
CA HIS A 119 46.21 -3.78 13.12
C HIS A 119 46.17 -3.32 11.64
N PRO A 120 47.32 -3.11 10.97
CA PRO A 120 47.36 -2.65 9.57
C PRO A 120 46.63 -3.57 8.58
N ASN A 121 46.54 -4.87 8.91
CA ASN A 121 45.83 -5.86 8.09
C ASN A 121 44.30 -5.64 8.06
N LEU A 122 43.73 -4.86 8.99
CA LEU A 122 42.30 -4.53 8.98
C LEU A 122 41.92 -3.69 7.77
N LEU A 123 42.81 -2.80 7.33
CA LEU A 123 42.54 -1.93 6.20
C LEU A 123 42.48 -2.70 4.88
N GLU A 124 43.04 -3.91 4.80
CA GLU A 124 42.94 -4.77 3.60
C GLU A 124 41.48 -5.10 3.25
N TYR A 125 40.59 -5.21 4.25
CA TYR A 125 39.16 -5.48 4.02
C TYR A 125 38.44 -4.35 3.29
N VAL A 126 38.92 -3.12 3.47
CA VAL A 126 38.29 -1.89 2.97
C VAL A 126 39.19 -1.12 2.00
N ARG A 127 40.35 -1.66 1.61
CA ARG A 127 41.30 -1.02 0.70
C ARG A 127 40.70 -0.67 -0.66
N ALA A 128 39.69 -1.40 -1.11
CA ALA A 128 38.95 -1.06 -2.33
C ALA A 128 38.30 0.35 -2.30
N PHE A 129 38.11 0.92 -1.11
CA PHE A 129 37.55 2.26 -0.89
C PHE A 129 38.61 3.34 -0.67
N GLU A 130 39.91 3.00 -0.73
CA GLU A 130 41.02 3.96 -0.67
C GLU A 130 41.06 4.85 -1.93
N CYS A 131 40.61 4.32 -3.07
CA CYS A 131 40.51 5.06 -4.33
C CYS A 131 39.22 5.89 -4.39
N ASP A 132 39.22 6.96 -5.20
CA ASP A 132 38.05 7.83 -5.41
C ASP A 132 36.84 7.00 -5.83
N MET A 133 35.86 6.96 -4.93
CA MET A 133 34.64 6.21 -5.12
C MET A 133 33.81 6.72 -6.31
N LEU A 134 33.93 8.01 -6.68
CA LEU A 134 33.26 8.57 -7.85
C LEU A 134 33.87 8.09 -9.16
N ALA A 135 35.16 7.75 -9.16
CA ALA A 135 35.84 7.13 -10.29
C ALA A 135 35.56 5.62 -10.38
N ASN A 136 34.92 5.02 -9.37
CA ASN A 136 34.61 3.61 -9.37
C ASN A 136 33.51 3.32 -10.42
N PRO A 137 33.74 2.44 -11.42
CA PRO A 137 32.73 2.08 -12.41
C PRO A 137 31.41 1.61 -11.79
N LEU A 138 31.49 1.03 -10.58
CA LEU A 138 30.35 0.62 -9.79
C LEU A 138 29.40 1.78 -9.47
N PHE A 139 29.90 2.98 -9.23
CA PHE A 139 29.06 4.16 -9.00
C PHE A 139 28.29 4.56 -10.25
N THR A 140 28.91 4.37 -11.42
CA THR A 140 28.26 4.67 -12.71
C THR A 140 27.21 3.62 -13.04
N GLU A 141 27.52 2.34 -12.80
CA GLU A 141 26.60 1.21 -13.00
C GLU A 141 25.37 1.34 -12.10
N LEU A 142 25.57 1.61 -10.80
CA LEU A 142 24.48 1.73 -9.82
C LEU A 142 23.65 3.02 -9.97
N ASN A 143 24.12 4.03 -10.71
CA ASN A 143 23.39 5.27 -10.96
C ASN A 143 22.85 5.38 -12.40
N GLY A 144 22.94 4.31 -13.20
CA GLY A 144 22.43 4.31 -14.57
C GLY A 144 20.91 4.54 -14.65
N ASN A 145 20.49 5.23 -15.72
CA ASN A 145 19.07 5.46 -16.04
C ASN A 145 18.26 4.19 -16.28
N GLU A 146 18.91 3.04 -16.44
CA GLU A 146 18.24 1.75 -16.65
C GLU A 146 17.33 1.38 -15.47
N MET A 147 17.74 1.75 -14.26
CA MET A 147 16.97 1.43 -13.06
C MET A 147 15.64 2.17 -12.97
N ASP A 148 15.57 3.40 -13.49
CA ASP A 148 14.34 4.20 -13.49
C ASP A 148 13.22 3.54 -14.32
N ARG A 149 13.58 2.64 -15.25
CA ARG A 149 12.59 1.85 -16.01
C ARG A 149 11.78 0.91 -15.12
N HIS A 150 12.37 0.41 -14.03
CA HIS A 150 11.70 -0.48 -13.09
C HIS A 150 10.76 0.27 -12.15
N ARG A 151 10.95 1.59 -11.95
CA ARG A 151 10.12 2.41 -11.06
C ARG A 151 8.65 2.38 -11.46
N LEU A 152 8.36 2.39 -12.76
CA LEU A 152 7.00 2.45 -13.31
C LEU A 152 6.12 1.27 -12.84
N PHE A 153 6.71 0.09 -12.65
CA PHE A 153 5.97 -1.13 -12.36
C PHE A 153 6.22 -1.71 -10.96
N SER A 154 7.10 -1.10 -10.16
CA SER A 154 7.43 -1.57 -8.80
C SER A 154 6.60 -0.92 -7.71
N GLY A 155 6.00 0.25 -7.98
CA GLY A 155 5.27 1.04 -7.00
C GLY A 155 6.18 1.84 -6.06
N ASP A 156 5.67 2.96 -5.56
CA ASP A 156 6.49 3.96 -4.87
C ASP A 156 7.18 3.45 -3.59
N ARG A 157 6.50 2.61 -2.80
CA ARG A 157 7.06 2.08 -1.55
C ARG A 157 8.21 1.11 -1.82
N LEU A 158 8.03 0.17 -2.76
CA LEU A 158 9.08 -0.78 -3.12
C LEU A 158 10.31 -0.07 -3.69
N TRP A 159 10.06 0.90 -4.58
CA TRP A 159 11.10 1.76 -5.14
C TRP A 159 11.83 2.57 -4.06
N LEU A 160 11.11 3.14 -3.09
CA LEU A 160 11.72 3.87 -1.98
C LEU A 160 12.64 2.97 -1.15
N ILE A 161 12.18 1.78 -0.76
CA ILE A 161 13.00 0.83 0.03
C ILE A 161 14.29 0.50 -0.72
N PHE A 162 14.17 0.13 -1.98
CA PHE A 162 15.31 -0.15 -2.85
C PHE A 162 16.27 1.05 -2.97
N HIS A 163 15.73 2.25 -3.19
CA HIS A 163 16.54 3.47 -3.32
C HIS A 163 17.31 3.78 -2.05
N ILE A 164 16.68 3.63 -0.89
CA ILE A 164 17.31 3.83 0.42
C ILE A 164 18.37 2.77 0.69
N PHE A 165 18.10 1.49 0.36
CA PHE A 165 19.10 0.44 0.44
C PHE A 165 20.35 0.79 -0.37
N ARG A 166 20.19 1.21 -1.62
CA ARG A 166 21.31 1.68 -2.46
C ARG A 166 22.01 2.89 -1.83
N ALA A 167 21.26 3.93 -1.46
CA ALA A 167 21.82 5.17 -0.94
C ALA A 167 22.62 4.99 0.36
N VAL A 168 22.19 4.09 1.24
CA VAL A 168 22.92 3.75 2.48
C VAL A 168 24.28 3.13 2.16
N HIS A 169 24.34 2.15 1.25
CA HIS A 169 25.61 1.54 0.85
C HIS A 169 26.55 2.54 0.18
N LEU A 170 26.04 3.33 -0.76
CA LEU A 170 26.84 4.36 -1.44
C LEU A 170 27.38 5.40 -0.45
N ARG A 171 26.56 5.85 0.50
CA ARG A 171 27.00 6.79 1.53
C ARG A 171 27.98 6.18 2.51
N TYR A 172 27.82 4.91 2.87
CA TYR A 172 28.79 4.23 3.73
C TYR A 172 30.14 4.06 3.03
N GLY A 173 30.16 3.66 1.75
CA GLY A 173 31.38 3.64 0.94
C GLY A 173 32.08 5.00 0.91
N TYR A 174 31.32 6.10 0.79
CA TYR A 174 31.85 7.45 0.84
C TYR A 174 32.55 7.77 2.17
N LEU A 175 31.93 7.38 3.30
CA LEU A 175 32.52 7.59 4.62
C LEU A 175 33.81 6.79 4.81
N LEU A 176 33.91 5.59 4.21
CA LEU A 176 35.16 4.82 4.20
C LEU A 176 36.25 5.53 3.41
N THR A 177 35.95 6.07 2.23
CA THR A 177 36.91 6.89 1.46
C THR A 177 37.37 8.10 2.27
N GLN A 178 36.44 8.82 2.91
CA GLN A 178 36.79 9.92 3.82
C GLN A 178 37.67 9.47 4.99
N SER A 179 37.49 8.24 5.47
CA SER A 179 38.29 7.69 6.57
C SER A 179 39.76 7.50 6.17
N PHE A 180 40.01 7.06 4.92
CA PHE A 180 41.35 7.00 4.36
C PHE A 180 41.97 8.40 4.20
N GLU A 181 41.23 9.35 3.63
CA GLU A 181 41.70 10.72 3.44
C GLU A 181 42.08 11.40 4.76
N ARG A 182 41.28 11.18 5.81
CA ARG A 182 41.46 11.78 7.13
C ARG A 182 42.43 11.01 8.03
N ARG A 183 42.77 9.77 7.67
CA ARG A 183 43.49 8.81 8.52
C ARG A 183 42.81 8.64 9.89
N ASP A 184 41.49 8.67 9.89
CA ASP A 184 40.66 8.46 11.07
C ASP A 184 39.31 7.89 10.67
N PHE A 185 38.78 6.95 11.44
CA PHE A 185 37.54 6.27 11.09
C PHE A 185 36.33 7.19 11.24
N VAL A 186 35.62 7.41 10.14
CA VAL A 186 34.37 8.17 10.12
C VAL A 186 33.20 7.23 10.40
N ASP A 187 32.81 7.17 11.68
CA ASP A 187 31.76 6.28 12.17
C ASP A 187 30.38 6.63 11.58
N TRP A 188 29.85 5.72 10.76
CA TRP A 188 28.54 5.85 10.12
C TRP A 188 27.40 5.97 11.13
N ARG A 189 27.55 5.41 12.34
CA ARG A 189 26.54 5.50 13.41
C ARG A 189 26.34 6.93 13.87
N LYS A 190 27.27 7.85 13.58
CA LYS A 190 27.18 9.29 13.90
C LYS A 190 26.76 10.12 12.69
N ASP A 191 26.67 9.54 11.50
CA ASP A 191 26.32 10.25 10.29
C ASP A 191 24.80 10.53 10.21
N ASN A 192 24.45 11.81 10.14
CA ASN A 192 23.06 12.26 10.07
C ASN A 192 22.38 11.84 8.77
N GLY A 193 23.12 11.77 7.65
CA GLY A 193 22.53 11.43 6.36
C GLY A 193 22.08 9.97 6.30
N ILE A 194 22.89 9.03 6.79
CA ILE A 194 22.48 7.62 6.93
C ILE A 194 21.28 7.52 7.89
N GLY A 195 21.31 8.24 9.01
CA GLY A 195 20.17 8.31 9.92
C GLY A 195 18.86 8.78 9.26
N GLN A 196 18.93 9.82 8.43
CA GLN A 196 17.79 10.34 7.67
C GLN A 196 17.31 9.37 6.59
N LEU A 197 18.24 8.77 5.85
CA LEU A 197 17.93 7.76 4.82
C LEU A 197 17.19 6.58 5.46
N LEU A 198 17.74 5.99 6.52
CA LEU A 198 17.11 4.88 7.23
C LEU A 198 15.74 5.28 7.81
N GLY A 199 15.64 6.47 8.42
CA GLY A 199 14.40 6.97 9.02
C GLY A 199 13.27 7.28 8.04
N SER A 200 13.52 7.27 6.73
CA SER A 200 12.48 7.39 5.70
C SER A 200 11.70 6.11 5.46
N VAL A 201 12.25 4.95 5.86
CA VAL A 201 11.65 3.62 5.68
C VAL A 201 11.43 2.93 7.03
N LEU A 202 12.43 2.98 7.91
CA LEU A 202 12.43 2.32 9.21
C LEU A 202 11.83 3.20 10.31
N SER A 203 11.30 2.56 11.35
CA SER A 203 10.81 3.28 12.52
C SER A 203 11.95 3.97 13.27
N LYS A 204 11.63 5.05 14.03
CA LYS A 204 12.64 5.75 14.86
C LYS A 204 13.33 4.80 15.84
N SER A 205 12.57 3.87 16.44
CA SER A 205 13.10 2.85 17.36
C SER A 205 14.07 1.90 16.67
N ASP A 206 13.77 1.47 15.44
CA ASP A 206 14.66 0.59 14.68
C ASP A 206 15.95 1.30 14.32
N VAL A 207 15.87 2.56 13.85
CA VAL A 207 17.06 3.38 13.54
C VAL A 207 17.92 3.59 14.78
N SER A 208 17.32 3.90 15.93
CA SER A 208 18.09 4.03 17.18
C SER A 208 18.71 2.70 17.61
N SER A 209 17.99 1.60 17.43
CA SER A 209 18.46 0.26 17.81
C SER A 209 19.69 -0.13 17.00
N VAL A 210 19.64 -0.03 15.67
CA VAL A 210 20.77 -0.41 14.80
C VAL A 210 21.99 0.50 14.97
N ARG A 211 21.78 1.79 15.26
CA ARG A 211 22.89 2.74 15.51
C ARG A 211 23.54 2.56 16.88
N ALA A 212 22.83 1.97 17.84
CA ALA A 212 23.35 1.67 19.16
C ALA A 212 24.15 0.36 19.23
N MET A 213 24.18 -0.42 18.14
CA MET A 213 24.95 -1.67 18.10
C MET A 213 26.42 -1.36 17.88
N ASP A 214 27.29 -1.85 18.77
CA ASP A 214 28.74 -1.70 18.63
C ASP A 214 29.26 -2.44 17.39
N LEU A 215 28.67 -3.60 17.08
CA LEU A 215 29.02 -4.44 15.94
C LEU A 215 27.78 -4.77 15.11
N GLY A 216 27.94 -4.79 13.79
CA GLY A 216 26.95 -5.29 12.84
C GLY A 216 25.68 -4.46 12.75
N GLY A 217 25.70 -3.22 13.22
CA GLY A 217 24.56 -2.30 13.11
C GLY A 217 24.18 -2.04 11.65
N LEU A 218 25.18 -1.95 10.76
CA LEU A 218 24.93 -1.72 9.33
C LEU A 218 24.31 -2.96 8.67
N VAL A 219 24.82 -4.15 8.98
CA VAL A 219 24.24 -5.44 8.55
C VAL A 219 22.79 -5.55 8.99
N ALA A 220 22.51 -5.24 10.26
CA ALA A 220 21.16 -5.29 10.80
C ALA A 220 20.22 -4.31 10.10
N ALA A 221 20.69 -3.09 9.81
CA ALA A 221 19.91 -2.09 9.09
C ALA A 221 19.60 -2.53 7.64
N THR A 222 20.60 -3.01 6.90
CA THR A 222 20.42 -3.42 5.51
C THR A 222 19.60 -4.70 5.39
N SER A 223 19.75 -5.64 6.33
CA SER A 223 18.92 -6.86 6.41
C SER A 223 17.45 -6.54 6.66
N ARG A 224 17.15 -5.51 7.46
CA ARG A 224 15.76 -5.04 7.66
C ARG A 224 15.18 -4.43 6.38
N LEU A 225 15.97 -3.61 5.67
CA LEU A 225 15.54 -3.07 4.37
C LEU A 225 15.31 -4.19 3.33
N GLU A 226 16.15 -5.23 3.31
CA GLU A 226 15.94 -6.42 2.46
C GLU A 226 14.64 -7.16 2.81
N ALA A 227 14.37 -7.37 4.10
CA ALA A 227 13.13 -8.00 4.54
C ALA A 227 11.89 -7.18 4.15
N ASP A 228 11.92 -5.86 4.38
CA ASP A 228 10.85 -4.95 3.98
C ASP A 228 10.66 -4.92 2.46
N PHE A 229 11.74 -4.97 1.68
CA PHE A 229 11.70 -5.06 0.24
C PHE A 229 11.02 -6.35 -0.22
N LEU A 230 11.41 -7.51 0.32
CA LEU A 230 10.83 -8.80 -0.05
C LEU A 230 9.34 -8.88 0.30
N HIS A 231 8.97 -8.38 1.47
CA HIS A 231 7.56 -8.31 1.88
C HIS A 231 6.73 -7.44 0.92
N GLU A 232 7.23 -6.25 0.58
CA GLU A 232 6.57 -5.34 -0.35
C GLU A 232 6.55 -5.90 -1.78
N ALA A 233 7.62 -6.58 -2.21
CA ALA A 233 7.71 -7.26 -3.50
C ALA A 233 6.63 -8.33 -3.65
N THR A 234 6.44 -9.19 -2.62
CA THR A 234 5.36 -10.18 -2.61
C THR A 234 3.99 -9.51 -2.71
N ARG A 235 3.79 -8.39 -2.00
CA ARG A 235 2.54 -7.62 -2.05
C ARG A 235 2.25 -7.05 -3.44
N VAL A 236 3.27 -6.50 -4.10
CA VAL A 236 3.17 -5.92 -5.44
C VAL A 236 2.94 -7.03 -6.48
N MET A 237 3.72 -8.11 -6.45
CA MET A 237 3.59 -9.22 -7.40
C MET A 237 2.25 -9.96 -7.26
N SER A 238 1.72 -10.14 -6.05
CA SER A 238 0.43 -10.80 -5.86
C SER A 238 -0.77 -10.00 -6.38
N GLY A 239 -0.58 -8.75 -6.82
CA GLY A 239 -1.68 -7.87 -7.24
C GLY A 239 -2.60 -7.45 -6.08
N SER A 240 -2.23 -7.77 -4.84
CA SER A 240 -3.02 -7.46 -3.64
C SER A 240 -3.33 -5.97 -3.51
N LYS A 241 -2.41 -5.10 -3.93
CA LYS A 241 -2.63 -3.66 -3.99
C LYS A 241 -3.71 -3.27 -5.00
N ALA A 242 -3.59 -3.76 -6.24
CA ALA A 242 -4.56 -3.47 -7.29
C ALA A 242 -5.96 -3.93 -6.91
N MET A 243 -6.08 -5.09 -6.25
CA MET A 243 -7.35 -5.58 -5.71
C MET A 243 -7.88 -4.69 -4.57
N ALA A 244 -7.04 -4.29 -3.62
CA ALA A 244 -7.45 -3.44 -2.50
C ALA A 244 -7.93 -2.05 -2.97
N ASP A 245 -7.18 -1.42 -3.89
CA ASP A 245 -7.54 -0.12 -4.47
C ASP A 245 -8.87 -0.24 -5.25
N SER A 246 -9.04 -1.29 -6.04
CA SER A 246 -10.28 -1.56 -6.77
C SER A 246 -11.48 -1.77 -5.83
N LEU A 247 -11.30 -2.49 -4.72
CA LEU A 247 -12.36 -2.71 -3.71
C LEU A 247 -12.76 -1.40 -3.03
N SER A 248 -11.79 -0.53 -2.72
CA SER A 248 -12.05 0.80 -2.16
C SER A 248 -12.85 1.67 -3.14
N ASP A 249 -12.44 1.71 -4.40
CA ASP A 249 -13.14 2.48 -5.45
C ASP A 249 -14.58 1.97 -5.64
N MET A 250 -14.77 0.65 -5.69
CA MET A 250 -16.10 0.05 -5.79
C MET A 250 -16.98 0.39 -4.59
N HIS A 251 -16.43 0.32 -3.37
CA HIS A 251 -17.17 0.71 -2.17
C HIS A 251 -17.61 2.18 -2.23
N SER A 252 -16.74 3.07 -2.72
CA SER A 252 -17.09 4.49 -2.90
C SER A 252 -18.21 4.70 -3.92
N ILE A 253 -18.21 3.96 -5.03
CA ILE A 253 -19.28 4.01 -6.05
C ILE A 253 -20.61 3.53 -5.48
N LEU A 254 -20.61 2.43 -4.71
CA LEU A 254 -21.82 1.90 -4.08
C LEU A 254 -22.43 2.89 -3.08
N LEU A 255 -21.60 3.58 -2.28
CA LEU A 255 -22.06 4.63 -1.38
C LEU A 255 -22.71 5.79 -2.14
N LEU A 256 -22.14 6.21 -3.28
CA LEU A 256 -22.71 7.25 -4.12
C LEU A 256 -24.04 6.84 -4.76
N GLN A 257 -24.20 5.58 -5.17
CA GLN A 257 -25.47 5.06 -5.69
C GLN A 257 -26.54 5.03 -4.61
N ASN A 258 -26.23 4.53 -3.42
CA ASN A 258 -27.17 4.50 -2.28
C ASN A 258 -27.61 5.91 -1.88
N ALA A 259 -26.71 6.89 -1.89
CA ALA A 259 -27.03 8.29 -1.62
C ALA A 259 -27.98 8.91 -2.66
N LYS A 260 -27.89 8.50 -3.94
CA LYS A 260 -28.82 8.94 -4.99
C LYS A 260 -30.21 8.33 -4.82
N ILE A 261 -30.28 7.05 -4.46
CA ILE A 261 -31.56 6.35 -4.22
C ILE A 261 -32.30 6.97 -3.03
N GLY A 262 -31.60 7.31 -1.95
CA GLY A 262 -32.21 7.92 -0.75
C GLY A 262 -32.70 9.37 -0.92
N LYS A 263 -32.28 10.08 -1.98
CA LYS A 263 -32.78 11.44 -2.31
C LYS A 263 -33.97 11.43 -3.27
N GLY A 264 -34.27 10.28 -3.89
CA GLY A 264 -35.36 10.12 -4.85
C GLY A 264 -36.67 9.61 -4.26
N THR A 265 -36.71 9.40 -2.94
CA THR A 265 -37.90 9.03 -2.14
C THR A 265 -38.33 10.19 -1.28
#